data_AF-A0A8T5SZK6-F1
#
_entry.id   AF-A0A8T5SZK6-F1
#
_cell.length_a   1.000
_cell.length_b   1.000
_cell.length_c   1.000
_cell.angle_alpha   90.00
_cell.angle_beta   90.00
_cell.angle_gamma   90.00
#
_symmetry.space_group_name_H-M   'P 1'
#
loop_
_entity.id
_entity.type
_entity.pdbx_description
1 polymer ?
#
loop_
_entity_poly.entity_id
_entity_poly.type
_entity_poly.pdbx_seq_one_letter_code
_entity_poly.pdbx_strand_id
1 'polypeptide(L)'
;MSEDKDKEKDPELTKIKDFIHDKRFDDVVQIIALYLADSTDENYLDRLENLIETLLTLHGGRTVLRFLIEQLVIDLPSLLENLSKRDSVLRYSFLLLLKPFCENECDLFMPFIEDLINSEDPNIREAALQLVIFMAGGDKGIDDESIINSISTKLTDEKEFIIEKGIQTLKAIGKSYPSLVRRVLTNIVKENAENEELKQAADLVIKAIVTVDQIEEIVEDELTESEIIEKEEDEINDKEIELKKKEIELKKKKLELEEKLMDEKEKSLKFKEEIIDREVEITPDHEDLPKKLKKQIKKDENELFDKEIELKKKGIEIKKKKLEIELKEKEFEEISIQEREKTLKIKEQLLEKESELSHVELELQQKKIEEKEKKLRKTEVEHAEEIFKELEKSQEEKQESNKEEDNNNHKELHE
;
A
#
# COMPACT_ATOMS: atom_id res chain seq x y z
N MET A 1 -6.47 14.11 55.17
CA MET A 1 -5.84 12.91 55.74
C MET A 1 -5.20 12.20 54.57
N SER A 2 -3.88 12.34 54.50
CA SER A 2 -2.98 11.84 53.47
C SER A 2 -2.66 10.38 53.76
N GLU A 3 -3.16 9.48 52.92
CA GLU A 3 -2.63 8.12 52.85
C GLU A 3 -1.55 8.09 51.76
N ASP A 4 -0.37 8.62 52.09
CA ASP A 4 0.87 8.12 51.49
C ASP A 4 1.08 6.72 52.08
N LYS A 5 0.63 5.70 51.36
CA LYS A 5 1.12 4.35 51.58
C LYS A 5 2.47 4.25 50.89
N ASP A 6 3.52 4.25 51.70
CA ASP A 6 4.83 3.73 51.33
C ASP A 6 4.66 2.45 50.50
N LYS A 7 5.00 2.50 49.21
CA LYS A 7 5.28 1.29 48.43
C LYS A 7 6.44 0.59 49.15
N GLU A 8 6.14 -0.51 49.81
CA GLU A 8 7.13 -1.41 50.39
C GLU A 8 8.21 -1.66 49.33
N LYS A 9 9.45 -1.23 49.60
CA LYS A 9 10.55 -1.39 48.65
C LYS A 9 10.84 -2.88 48.51
N ASP A 10 10.43 -3.45 47.39
CA ASP A 10 10.77 -4.80 47.00
C ASP A 10 12.30 -5.01 47.14
N PRO A 11 12.74 -5.92 48.02
CA PRO A 11 14.15 -6.10 48.33
C PRO A 11 14.92 -6.75 47.17
N GLU A 12 14.27 -7.52 46.30
CA GLU A 12 14.87 -8.05 45.08
C GLU A 12 15.08 -6.95 44.04
N LEU A 13 14.09 -6.09 43.80
CA LEU A 13 14.23 -4.96 42.86
C LEU A 13 15.28 -3.95 43.32
N THR A 14 15.44 -3.76 44.63
CA THR A 14 16.50 -2.91 45.19
C THR A 14 17.89 -3.50 44.89
N LYS A 15 18.07 -4.82 45.07
CA LYS A 15 19.32 -5.51 44.72
C LYS A 15 19.64 -5.45 43.23
N ILE A 16 18.61 -5.57 42.37
CA ILE A 16 18.76 -5.43 40.92
C ILE A 16 19.33 -4.05 40.57
N LYS A 17 18.79 -2.98 41.17
CA LYS A 17 19.27 -1.61 40.97
C LYS A 17 20.73 -1.45 41.38
N ASP A 18 21.11 -1.97 42.55
CA ASP A 18 22.47 -1.89 43.06
C ASP A 18 23.46 -2.64 42.14
N PHE A 19 23.12 -3.85 41.68
CA PHE A 19 23.99 -4.61 40.78
C PHE A 19 24.12 -4.00 39.39
N ILE A 20 23.07 -3.35 38.87
CA ILE A 20 23.15 -2.60 37.61
C ILE A 20 24.09 -1.40 37.76
N HIS A 21 23.99 -0.66 38.86
CA HIS A 21 24.89 0.46 39.16
C HIS A 21 26.36 0.00 39.26
N ASP A 22 26.58 -1.16 39.88
CA ASP A 22 27.91 -1.76 40.04
C ASP A 22 28.41 -2.50 38.79
N LYS A 23 27.66 -2.47 37.68
CA LYS A 23 27.96 -3.14 36.40
C LYS A 23 28.14 -4.67 36.51
N ARG A 24 27.49 -5.29 37.50
CA ARG A 24 27.53 -6.73 37.78
C ARG A 24 26.42 -7.46 37.01
N PHE A 25 26.46 -7.41 35.68
CA PHE A 25 25.35 -7.88 34.84
C PHE A 25 25.04 -9.38 34.99
N ASP A 26 26.03 -10.24 35.21
CA ASP A 26 25.79 -11.67 35.44
C ASP A 26 24.95 -11.93 36.70
N ASP A 27 25.21 -11.18 37.77
CA ASP A 27 24.45 -11.26 39.02
C ASP A 27 23.03 -10.69 38.86
N VAL A 28 22.87 -9.65 38.02
CA VAL A 28 21.57 -9.07 37.65
C VAL A 28 20.71 -10.10 36.93
N VAL A 29 21.28 -10.83 35.97
CA VAL A 29 20.53 -11.85 35.20
C VAL A 29 20.09 -12.99 36.12
N GLN A 30 20.97 -13.46 37.01
CA GLN A 30 20.63 -14.53 37.96
C GLN A 30 19.51 -14.10 38.92
N ILE A 31 19.59 -12.90 39.49
CA ILE A 31 18.58 -12.44 40.45
C ILE A 31 17.25 -12.17 39.74
N ILE A 32 17.25 -11.71 38.50
CA ILE A 32 16.04 -11.53 37.69
C ILE A 32 15.41 -12.87 37.34
N ALA A 33 16.20 -13.86 36.93
CA ALA A 33 15.70 -15.21 36.66
C ALA A 33 15.05 -15.82 37.91
N LEU A 34 15.61 -15.57 39.10
CA LEU A 34 15.02 -15.99 40.38
C LEU A 34 13.73 -15.21 40.71
N TYR A 35 13.71 -13.91 40.42
CA TYR A 35 12.56 -13.04 40.65
C TYR A 35 11.36 -13.40 39.77
N LEU A 36 11.62 -13.87 38.55
CA LEU A 36 10.62 -14.29 37.56
C LEU A 36 10.37 -15.82 37.56
N ALA A 37 10.99 -16.58 38.47
CA ALA A 37 11.18 -18.03 38.36
C ALA A 37 9.92 -18.89 38.14
N ASP A 38 8.74 -18.38 38.49
CA ASP A 38 7.47 -19.07 38.24
C ASP A 38 6.53 -18.17 37.41
N SER A 39 6.38 -18.53 36.13
CA SER A 39 5.46 -17.88 35.19
C SER A 39 4.00 -18.25 35.38
N THR A 40 3.72 -19.25 36.24
CA THR A 40 2.36 -19.69 36.57
C THR A 40 1.80 -19.05 37.83
N ASP A 41 2.62 -18.29 38.56
CA ASP A 41 2.23 -17.50 39.73
C ASP A 41 1.24 -16.38 39.32
N GLU A 42 0.17 -16.19 40.09
CA GLU A 42 -0.81 -15.13 39.86
C GLU A 42 -0.17 -13.74 39.87
N ASN A 43 0.93 -13.55 40.62
CA ASN A 43 1.67 -12.29 40.71
C ASN A 43 2.80 -12.17 39.67
N TYR A 44 2.98 -13.15 38.78
CA TYR A 44 4.07 -13.14 37.79
C TYR A 44 4.06 -11.85 36.97
N LEU A 45 2.88 -11.42 36.54
CA LEU A 45 2.74 -10.24 35.69
C LEU A 45 3.03 -8.96 36.46
N ASP A 46 2.53 -8.83 37.68
CA ASP A 46 2.86 -7.68 38.52
C ASP A 46 4.37 -7.59 38.79
N ARG A 47 5.04 -8.74 39.04
CA ARG A 47 6.51 -8.78 39.15
C ARG A 47 7.19 -8.36 37.86
N LEU A 48 6.74 -8.88 36.72
CA LEU A 48 7.30 -8.57 35.41
C LEU A 48 7.12 -7.10 35.02
N GLU A 49 5.94 -6.53 35.30
CA GLU A 49 5.65 -5.11 35.10
C GLU A 49 6.59 -4.25 35.96
N ASN A 50 6.68 -4.54 37.26
CA ASN A 50 7.58 -3.82 38.18
C ASN A 50 9.06 -3.94 37.77
N LEU A 51 9.47 -5.10 37.26
CA LEU A 51 10.82 -5.32 36.74
C LEU A 51 11.08 -4.48 35.50
N ILE A 52 10.19 -4.54 34.50
CA ILE A 52 10.35 -3.79 33.25
C ILE A 52 10.36 -2.29 33.55
N GLU A 53 9.43 -1.78 34.37
CA GLU A 53 9.44 -0.38 34.81
C GLU A 53 10.77 -0.01 35.48
N THR A 54 11.24 -0.85 36.41
CA THR A 54 12.51 -0.64 37.10
C THR A 54 13.67 -0.56 36.11
N LEU A 55 13.79 -1.51 35.20
CA LEU A 55 14.87 -1.54 34.20
C LEU A 55 14.80 -0.32 33.27
N LEU A 56 13.62 0.08 32.83
CA LEU A 56 13.45 1.25 31.96
C LEU A 56 13.84 2.57 32.63
N THR A 57 13.78 2.67 33.97
CA THR A 57 14.24 3.87 34.69
C THR A 57 15.77 3.93 34.90
N LEU A 58 16.49 2.84 34.66
CA LEU A 58 17.94 2.76 34.92
C LEU A 58 18.76 3.03 33.66
N HIS A 59 19.90 3.72 33.85
CA HIS A 59 20.87 3.89 32.77
C HIS A 59 21.44 2.52 32.36
N GLY A 60 21.27 2.15 31.09
CA GLY A 60 21.66 0.83 30.56
C GLY A 60 20.65 -0.30 30.80
N GLY A 61 19.53 -0.04 31.48
CA GLY A 61 18.53 -1.09 31.76
C GLY A 61 17.79 -1.60 30.51
N ARG A 62 17.71 -0.80 29.43
CA ARG A 62 17.24 -1.26 28.10
C ARG A 62 18.11 -2.39 27.55
N THR A 63 19.43 -2.24 27.64
CA THR A 63 20.39 -3.27 27.19
C THR A 63 20.24 -4.55 28.01
N VAL A 64 20.01 -4.42 29.32
CA VAL A 64 19.74 -5.56 30.19
C VAL A 64 18.42 -6.25 29.78
N LEU A 65 17.36 -5.49 29.52
CA LEU A 65 16.07 -6.05 29.09
C LEU A 65 16.19 -6.80 27.77
N ARG A 66 16.86 -6.23 26.77
CA ARG A 66 17.18 -6.89 25.50
C ARG A 66 17.96 -8.19 25.72
N PHE A 67 19.01 -8.15 26.54
CA PHE A 67 19.80 -9.34 26.87
C PHE A 67 18.96 -10.43 27.53
N LEU A 68 18.07 -10.09 28.46
CA LEU A 68 17.19 -11.05 29.12
C LEU A 68 16.25 -11.75 28.13
N ILE A 69 15.76 -11.03 27.12
CA ILE A 69 14.89 -11.61 26.08
C ILE A 69 15.71 -12.47 25.12
N GLU A 70 16.87 -11.99 24.65
CA GLU A 70 17.75 -12.75 23.76
C GLU A 70 18.28 -14.04 24.40
N GLN A 71 18.47 -14.05 25.72
CA GLN A 71 18.84 -15.24 26.49
C GLN A 71 17.63 -16.07 26.96
N LEU A 72 16.41 -15.74 26.51
CA LEU A 72 15.16 -16.43 26.86
C LEU A 72 14.88 -16.49 28.38
N VAL A 73 15.43 -15.54 29.15
CA VAL A 73 15.08 -15.36 30.56
C VAL A 73 13.70 -14.71 30.67
N ILE A 74 13.39 -13.78 29.75
CA ILE A 74 12.04 -13.29 29.51
C ILE A 74 11.57 -13.89 28.19
N ASP A 75 10.61 -14.80 28.26
CA ASP A 75 10.01 -15.40 27.08
C ASP A 75 9.00 -14.44 26.43
N LEU A 76 9.37 -13.88 25.28
CA LEU A 76 8.57 -12.87 24.59
C LEU A 76 7.21 -13.42 24.10
N PRO A 77 7.10 -14.65 23.55
CA PRO A 77 5.82 -15.31 23.32
C PRO A 77 4.90 -15.34 24.55
N SER A 78 5.37 -15.86 25.69
CA SER A 78 4.58 -15.87 26.93
C SER A 78 4.21 -14.47 27.42
N LEU A 79 5.09 -13.48 27.21
CA LEU A 79 4.78 -12.08 27.49
C LEU A 79 3.61 -11.60 26.61
N LEU A 80 3.65 -11.88 25.32
CA LEU A 80 2.64 -11.48 24.33
C LEU A 80 1.31 -12.25 24.48
N GLU A 81 1.29 -13.42 25.12
CA GLU A 81 0.02 -14.08 25.48
C GLU A 81 -0.87 -13.21 26.37
N ASN A 82 -0.30 -12.28 27.13
CA ASN A 82 -1.06 -11.35 27.96
C ASN A 82 -1.89 -10.34 27.17
N LEU A 83 -1.65 -10.22 25.86
CA LEU A 83 -2.51 -9.46 24.96
C LEU A 83 -3.90 -10.10 24.80
N SER A 84 -4.04 -11.38 25.15
CA SER A 84 -5.32 -12.11 25.13
C SER A 84 -6.21 -11.86 26.36
N LYS A 85 -5.72 -11.08 27.35
CA LYS A 85 -6.51 -10.73 28.53
C LYS A 85 -7.81 -10.00 28.14
N ARG A 86 -8.93 -10.48 28.69
CA ARG A 86 -10.28 -9.93 28.46
C ARG A 86 -10.47 -8.52 29.02
N ASP A 87 -9.75 -8.18 30.08
CA ASP A 87 -9.79 -6.84 30.67
C ASP A 87 -9.03 -5.85 29.79
N SER A 88 -9.76 -4.91 29.19
CA SER A 88 -9.19 -3.90 28.29
C SER A 88 -8.27 -2.91 29.00
N VAL A 89 -8.48 -2.64 30.29
CA VAL A 89 -7.63 -1.72 31.09
C VAL A 89 -6.29 -2.39 31.36
N LEU A 90 -6.30 -3.66 31.79
CA LEU A 90 -5.07 -4.40 32.02
C LEU A 90 -4.28 -4.59 30.71
N ARG A 91 -4.96 -4.93 29.61
CA ARG A 91 -4.32 -5.05 28.30
C ARG A 91 -3.69 -3.75 27.84
N TYR A 92 -4.38 -2.62 28.00
CA TYR A 92 -3.84 -1.32 27.60
C TYR A 92 -2.69 -0.85 28.50
N SER A 93 -2.79 -1.08 29.81
CA SER A 93 -1.70 -0.82 30.75
C SER A 93 -0.44 -1.58 30.35
N PHE A 94 -0.59 -2.85 30.01
CA PHE A 94 0.49 -3.70 29.54
C PHE A 94 1.06 -3.24 28.19
N LEU A 95 0.22 -2.86 27.23
CA LEU A 95 0.68 -2.28 25.96
C LEU A 95 1.50 -1.00 26.18
N LEU A 96 1.08 -0.13 27.11
CA LEU A 96 1.82 1.08 27.45
C LEU A 96 3.17 0.80 28.10
N LEU A 97 3.26 -0.26 28.90
CA LEU A 97 4.53 -0.72 29.46
C LEU A 97 5.50 -1.14 28.34
N LEU A 98 5.00 -1.82 27.31
CA LEU A 98 5.81 -2.28 26.18
C LEU A 98 6.21 -1.15 25.22
N LYS A 99 5.44 -0.05 25.18
CA LYS A 99 5.64 1.04 24.22
C LYS A 99 7.09 1.55 24.12
N PRO A 100 7.76 1.97 25.21
CA PRO A 100 9.13 2.48 25.12
C PRO A 100 10.11 1.44 24.59
N PHE A 101 9.81 0.16 24.79
CA PHE A 101 10.65 -0.93 24.33
C PHE A 101 10.40 -1.22 22.84
N CYS A 102 9.14 -1.27 22.41
CA CYS A 102 8.78 -1.42 20.99
C CYS A 102 9.30 -0.27 20.10
N GLU A 103 9.29 0.97 20.59
CA GLU A 103 9.80 2.14 19.85
C GLU A 103 11.33 2.08 19.59
N ASN A 104 12.09 1.36 20.43
CA ASN A 104 13.56 1.36 20.36
C ASN A 104 14.12 0.01 19.88
N GLU A 105 13.44 -1.10 20.17
CA GLU A 105 13.90 -2.47 19.99
C GLU A 105 12.86 -3.28 19.17
N CYS A 106 12.32 -2.67 18.10
CA CYS A 106 11.26 -3.28 17.29
C CYS A 106 11.66 -4.65 16.71
N ASP A 107 12.95 -4.87 16.41
CA ASP A 107 13.48 -6.11 15.86
C ASP A 107 13.21 -7.35 16.73
N LEU A 108 13.03 -7.18 18.03
CA LEU A 108 12.69 -8.27 18.94
C LEU A 108 11.23 -8.72 18.81
N PHE A 109 10.33 -7.81 18.44
CA PHE A 109 8.89 -8.08 18.33
C PHE A 109 8.49 -8.53 16.94
N MET A 110 9.13 -8.00 15.90
CA MET A 110 8.80 -8.25 14.49
C MET A 110 8.55 -9.73 14.14
N PRO A 111 9.35 -10.71 14.62
CA PRO A 111 9.13 -12.12 14.30
C PRO A 111 7.76 -12.68 14.72
N PHE A 112 7.07 -12.04 15.67
CA PHE A 112 5.79 -12.50 16.23
C PHE A 112 4.58 -11.73 15.70
N ILE A 113 4.80 -10.60 15.02
CA ILE A 113 3.75 -9.64 14.70
C ILE A 113 2.76 -10.19 13.68
N GLU A 114 3.25 -10.89 12.66
CA GLU A 114 2.38 -11.45 11.62
C GLU A 114 1.39 -12.48 12.19
N ASP A 115 1.85 -13.37 13.06
CA ASP A 115 1.01 -14.35 13.74
C ASP A 115 -0.04 -13.67 14.63
N LEU A 116 0.35 -12.63 15.37
CA LEU A 116 -0.56 -11.90 16.25
C LEU A 116 -1.62 -11.12 15.46
N ILE A 117 -1.26 -10.49 14.35
CA ILE A 117 -2.20 -9.80 13.44
C ILE A 117 -3.20 -10.79 12.84
N ASN A 118 -2.78 -12.04 12.60
CA ASN A 118 -3.61 -13.09 12.04
C ASN A 118 -4.34 -13.96 13.09
N SER A 119 -4.26 -13.60 14.37
CA SER A 119 -4.94 -14.30 15.46
C SER A 119 -6.46 -14.33 15.29
N GLU A 120 -7.09 -15.43 15.73
CA GLU A 120 -8.55 -15.56 15.75
C GLU A 120 -9.21 -14.58 16.75
N ASP A 121 -8.53 -14.25 17.85
CA ASP A 121 -9.05 -13.31 18.86
C ASP A 121 -8.90 -11.86 18.37
N PRO A 122 -10.01 -11.12 18.17
CA PRO A 122 -9.92 -9.74 17.73
C PRO A 122 -9.18 -8.84 18.73
N ASN A 123 -9.21 -9.14 20.04
CA ASN A 123 -8.44 -8.35 21.01
C ASN A 123 -6.93 -8.49 20.81
N ILE A 124 -6.46 -9.67 20.42
CA ILE A 124 -5.05 -9.92 20.11
C ILE A 124 -4.67 -9.18 18.84
N ARG A 125 -5.53 -9.23 17.79
CA ARG A 125 -5.31 -8.47 16.55
C ARG A 125 -5.19 -6.97 16.82
N GLU A 126 -6.10 -6.42 17.62
CA GLU A 126 -6.08 -5.00 18.00
C GLU A 126 -4.80 -4.62 18.73
N ALA A 127 -4.41 -5.43 19.72
CA ALA A 127 -3.19 -5.21 20.47
C ALA A 127 -1.93 -5.31 19.57
N ALA A 128 -1.90 -6.26 18.64
CA ALA A 128 -0.83 -6.39 17.66
C ALA A 128 -0.70 -5.15 16.78
N LEU A 129 -1.82 -4.66 16.24
CA LEU A 129 -1.86 -3.40 15.49
C LEU A 129 -1.38 -2.23 16.34
N GLN A 130 -1.74 -2.18 17.62
CA GLN A 130 -1.27 -1.15 18.55
C GLN A 130 0.24 -1.23 18.81
N LEU A 131 0.81 -2.42 18.91
CA LEU A 131 2.27 -2.61 18.99
C LEU A 131 2.96 -2.10 17.73
N VAL A 132 2.43 -2.42 16.56
CA VAL A 132 2.95 -1.94 15.26
C VAL A 132 2.91 -0.41 15.19
N ILE A 133 1.87 0.23 15.71
CA ILE A 133 1.82 1.70 15.82
C ILE A 133 2.97 2.23 16.69
N PHE A 134 3.29 1.58 17.82
CA PHE A 134 4.42 1.98 18.65
C PHE A 134 5.75 1.79 17.93
N MET A 135 5.96 0.65 17.28
CA MET A 135 7.16 0.38 16.50
C MET A 135 7.33 1.42 15.37
N ALA A 136 6.28 1.73 14.61
CA ALA A 136 6.30 2.73 13.55
C ALA A 136 6.56 4.16 14.04
N GLY A 137 6.25 4.46 15.31
CA GLY A 137 6.55 5.74 15.96
C GLY A 137 7.97 5.85 16.53
N GLY A 138 8.74 4.77 16.47
CA GLY A 138 10.12 4.68 16.96
C GLY A 138 11.19 5.16 15.98
N ASP A 139 12.46 4.92 16.32
CA ASP A 139 13.61 5.32 15.48
C ASP A 139 13.77 4.44 14.23
N LYS A 140 13.35 3.17 14.34
CA LYS A 140 13.36 2.19 13.24
C LYS A 140 11.95 2.09 12.68
N GLY A 141 11.76 2.50 11.44
CA GLY A 141 10.48 2.32 10.78
C GLY A 141 10.24 0.86 10.36
N ILE A 142 9.04 0.58 9.82
CA ILE A 142 8.63 -0.74 9.35
C ILE A 142 8.60 -0.74 7.81
N ASP A 143 9.56 -1.42 7.20
CA ASP A 143 9.70 -1.57 5.74
C ASP A 143 9.34 -2.98 5.22
N ASP A 144 8.84 -3.85 6.10
CA ASP A 144 8.44 -5.21 5.76
C ASP A 144 7.10 -5.24 5.00
N GLU A 145 7.16 -5.56 3.71
CA GLU A 145 6.00 -5.66 2.81
C GLU A 145 5.01 -6.76 3.24
N SER A 146 5.47 -7.88 3.82
CA SER A 146 4.58 -8.96 4.29
C SER A 146 3.70 -8.49 5.43
N ILE A 147 4.29 -7.76 6.38
CA ILE A 147 3.55 -7.20 7.51
C ILE A 147 2.55 -6.15 7.05
N ILE A 148 2.94 -5.25 6.12
CA ILE A 148 2.03 -4.24 5.56
C ILE A 148 0.87 -4.90 4.81
N ASN A 149 1.13 -5.98 4.05
CA ASN A 149 0.09 -6.79 3.42
C ASN A 149 -0.84 -7.40 4.47
N SER A 150 -0.30 -8.06 5.50
CA SER A 150 -1.06 -8.66 6.59
C SER A 150 -1.96 -7.64 7.30
N ILE A 151 -1.47 -6.42 7.56
CA ILE A 151 -2.28 -5.31 8.13
C ILE A 151 -3.37 -4.86 7.15
N SER A 152 -3.03 -4.76 5.87
CA SER A 152 -3.96 -4.31 4.82
C SER A 152 -5.15 -5.27 4.66
N THR A 153 -4.96 -6.58 4.88
CA THR A 153 -6.09 -7.53 4.92
C THR A 153 -7.08 -7.26 6.06
N LYS A 154 -6.68 -6.51 7.10
CA LYS A 154 -7.55 -6.17 8.25
C LYS A 154 -8.44 -4.95 8.01
N LEU A 155 -8.29 -4.30 6.85
CA LEU A 155 -9.20 -3.23 6.43
C LEU A 155 -10.62 -3.73 6.12
N THR A 156 -10.81 -5.05 6.01
CA THR A 156 -12.09 -5.72 5.79
C THR A 156 -12.43 -6.71 6.91
N ASP A 157 -11.90 -6.49 8.12
CA ASP A 157 -12.17 -7.35 9.28
C ASP A 157 -13.64 -7.28 9.71
N GLU A 158 -14.17 -8.35 10.30
CA GLU A 158 -15.55 -8.38 10.81
C GLU A 158 -15.80 -7.38 11.95
N LYS A 159 -14.73 -6.93 12.63
CA LYS A 159 -14.81 -6.01 13.78
C LYS A 159 -14.37 -4.61 13.38
N GLU A 160 -15.27 -3.64 13.53
CA GLU A 160 -15.03 -2.23 13.20
C GLU A 160 -13.79 -1.64 13.89
N PHE A 161 -13.58 -1.94 15.18
CA PHE A 161 -12.41 -1.44 15.92
C PHE A 161 -11.08 -1.98 15.38
N ILE A 162 -11.08 -3.13 14.69
CA ILE A 162 -9.89 -3.67 14.01
C ILE A 162 -9.63 -2.92 12.72
N ILE A 163 -10.67 -2.64 11.94
CA ILE A 163 -10.55 -1.81 10.73
C ILE A 163 -9.99 -0.44 11.08
N GLU A 164 -10.56 0.23 12.09
CA GLU A 164 -10.09 1.54 12.56
C GLU A 164 -8.62 1.50 12.98
N LYS A 165 -8.21 0.44 13.68
CA LYS A 165 -6.82 0.25 14.11
C LYS A 165 -5.90 -0.10 12.95
N GLY A 166 -6.34 -0.88 11.98
CA GLY A 166 -5.61 -1.17 10.74
C GLY A 166 -5.31 0.12 9.97
N ILE A 167 -6.31 1.00 9.83
CA ILE A 167 -6.15 2.33 9.21
C ILE A 167 -5.13 3.17 9.99
N GLN A 168 -5.24 3.23 11.33
CA GLN A 168 -4.28 3.98 12.17
C GLN A 168 -2.85 3.43 12.00
N THR A 169 -2.71 2.11 11.91
CA THR A 169 -1.42 1.42 11.77
C THR A 169 -0.76 1.74 10.43
N LEU A 170 -1.50 1.60 9.33
CA LEU A 170 -0.98 1.91 7.99
C LEU A 170 -0.64 3.40 7.84
N LYS A 171 -1.41 4.30 8.48
CA LYS A 171 -1.07 5.72 8.56
C LYS A 171 0.23 5.95 9.32
N ALA A 172 0.45 5.24 10.43
CA ALA A 172 1.68 5.37 11.20
C ALA A 172 2.90 4.91 10.40
N ILE A 173 2.82 3.74 9.75
CA ILE A 173 3.90 3.22 8.88
C ILE A 173 4.14 4.15 7.69
N GLY A 174 3.06 4.60 7.04
CA GLY A 174 3.13 5.44 5.85
C GLY A 174 3.67 6.85 6.08
N LYS A 175 3.82 7.30 7.34
CA LYS A 175 4.59 8.53 7.64
C LYS A 175 6.07 8.36 7.29
N SER A 176 6.62 7.16 7.50
CA SER A 176 8.02 6.84 7.25
C SER A 176 8.23 6.19 5.87
N TYR A 177 7.26 5.39 5.40
CA TYR A 177 7.32 4.70 4.11
C TYR A 177 6.05 4.87 3.26
N PRO A 178 5.75 6.09 2.79
CA PRO A 178 4.52 6.39 2.06
C PRO A 178 4.40 5.60 0.76
N SER A 179 5.47 5.50 -0.04
CA SER A 179 5.47 4.81 -1.34
C SER A 179 5.20 3.31 -1.21
N LEU A 180 5.80 2.66 -0.20
CA LEU A 180 5.60 1.25 0.09
C LEU A 180 4.14 0.95 0.46
N VAL A 181 3.58 1.73 1.39
CA VAL A 181 2.18 1.57 1.84
C VAL A 181 1.21 1.85 0.68
N ARG A 182 1.45 2.90 -0.12
CA ARG A 182 0.63 3.21 -1.30
C ARG A 182 0.62 2.03 -2.29
N ARG A 183 1.79 1.51 -2.63
CA ARG A 183 1.94 0.40 -3.59
C ARG A 183 1.18 -0.85 -3.11
N VAL A 184 1.35 -1.24 -1.85
CA VAL A 184 0.65 -2.39 -1.26
C VAL A 184 -0.87 -2.19 -1.30
N LEU A 185 -1.37 -1.04 -0.84
CA LEU A 185 -2.80 -0.76 -0.86
C LEU A 185 -3.38 -0.72 -2.27
N THR A 186 -2.65 -0.14 -3.23
CA THR A 186 -3.07 -0.10 -4.64
C THR A 186 -3.21 -1.51 -5.21
N ASN A 187 -2.27 -2.40 -4.91
CA ASN A 187 -2.33 -3.79 -5.36
C ASN A 187 -3.52 -4.53 -4.74
N ILE A 188 -3.71 -4.43 -3.43
CA ILE A 188 -4.83 -5.09 -2.73
C ILE A 188 -6.19 -4.59 -3.22
N VAL A 189 -6.34 -3.29 -3.49
CA VAL A 189 -7.57 -2.71 -4.05
C VAL A 189 -7.80 -3.19 -5.49
N LYS A 190 -6.75 -3.33 -6.31
CA LYS A 190 -6.84 -3.88 -7.67
C LYS A 190 -7.28 -5.35 -7.65
N GLU A 191 -6.74 -6.15 -6.74
CA GLU A 191 -7.10 -7.56 -6.56
C GLU A 191 -8.54 -7.74 -6.05
N ASN A 192 -9.05 -6.76 -5.28
CA ASN A 192 -10.37 -6.78 -4.67
C ASN A 192 -11.26 -5.63 -5.20
N ALA A 193 -11.28 -5.45 -6.53
CA ALA A 193 -11.93 -4.30 -7.18
C ALA A 193 -13.45 -4.17 -6.92
N GLU A 194 -14.11 -5.21 -6.42
CA GLU A 194 -15.54 -5.20 -6.09
C GLU A 194 -15.83 -4.75 -4.64
N ASN A 195 -14.81 -4.66 -3.79
CA ASN A 195 -14.96 -4.32 -2.38
C ASN A 195 -14.89 -2.79 -2.16
N GLU A 196 -16.05 -2.14 -2.13
CA GLU A 196 -16.14 -0.69 -1.91
C GLU A 196 -15.70 -0.25 -0.51
N GLU A 197 -15.89 -1.08 0.52
CA GLU A 197 -15.47 -0.75 1.90
C GLU A 197 -13.94 -0.72 1.99
N LEU A 198 -13.27 -1.69 1.37
CA LEU A 198 -11.81 -1.73 1.26
C LEU A 198 -11.26 -0.51 0.51
N LYS A 199 -11.89 -0.13 -0.61
CA LYS A 199 -11.51 1.08 -1.36
C LYS A 199 -11.58 2.33 -0.50
N GLN A 200 -12.67 2.50 0.24
CA GLN A 200 -12.86 3.64 1.13
C GLN A 200 -11.81 3.67 2.25
N ALA A 201 -11.54 2.51 2.88
CA ALA A 201 -10.53 2.40 3.92
C ALA A 201 -9.11 2.68 3.39
N ALA A 202 -8.76 2.13 2.23
CA ALA A 202 -7.49 2.38 1.56
C ALA A 202 -7.32 3.86 1.18
N ASP A 203 -8.36 4.49 0.62
CA ASP A 203 -8.37 5.92 0.30
C ASP A 203 -8.13 6.80 1.53
N LEU A 204 -8.72 6.44 2.68
CA LEU A 204 -8.50 7.17 3.93
C LEU A 204 -7.05 7.10 4.42
N VAL A 205 -6.35 6.00 4.14
CA VAL A 205 -4.92 5.86 4.44
C VAL A 205 -4.10 6.65 3.43
N ILE A 206 -4.31 6.43 2.14
CA ILE A 206 -3.55 7.08 1.05
C ILE A 206 -3.64 8.61 1.17
N LYS A 207 -4.83 9.17 1.40
CA LYS A 207 -5.01 10.61 1.60
C LYS A 207 -4.27 11.16 2.81
N ALA A 208 -4.05 10.34 3.84
CA ALA A 208 -3.41 10.78 5.09
C ALA A 208 -1.88 10.71 5.05
N ILE A 209 -1.30 9.89 4.16
CA ILE A 209 0.16 9.73 4.03
C ILE A 209 0.75 10.66 2.96
N VAL A 210 -0.08 11.29 2.12
CA VAL A 210 0.36 12.27 1.13
C VAL A 210 0.43 13.65 1.79
N THR A 211 1.64 14.15 2.01
CA THR A 211 1.89 15.54 2.44
C THR A 211 2.37 16.39 1.26
N VAL A 212 2.04 17.70 1.27
CA VAL A 212 2.24 18.63 0.15
C VAL A 212 3.72 18.72 -0.30
N ASP A 213 4.67 18.60 0.63
CA ASP A 213 6.10 18.65 0.32
C ASP A 213 6.65 17.34 -0.29
N GLN A 214 5.94 16.22 -0.13
CA GLN A 214 6.30 14.92 -0.73
C GLN A 214 5.63 14.71 -2.09
N ILE A 215 4.71 15.58 -2.49
CA ILE A 215 4.11 15.54 -3.82
C ILE A 215 5.17 15.88 -4.89
N GLU A 216 6.11 16.79 -4.63
CA GLU A 216 7.15 17.15 -5.62
C GLU A 216 8.15 16.00 -5.89
N GLU A 217 8.62 15.29 -4.86
CA GLU A 217 9.55 14.16 -5.02
C GLU A 217 8.85 12.91 -5.60
N ILE A 218 7.60 12.65 -5.19
CA ILE A 218 6.79 11.55 -5.75
C ILE A 218 6.38 11.84 -7.20
N VAL A 219 6.14 13.11 -7.57
CA VAL A 219 5.84 13.47 -8.96
C VAL A 219 7.07 13.29 -9.85
N GLU A 220 8.29 13.58 -9.40
CA GLU A 220 9.50 13.33 -10.22
C GLU A 220 9.84 11.83 -10.37
N ASP A 221 9.67 11.01 -9.33
CA ASP A 221 9.93 9.56 -9.39
C ASP A 221 8.77 8.77 -10.04
N GLU A 222 7.49 9.11 -9.79
CA GLU A 222 6.36 8.52 -10.52
C GLU A 222 6.37 8.96 -11.99
N LEU A 223 6.70 10.21 -12.34
CA LEU A 223 6.81 10.63 -13.75
C LEU A 223 7.93 9.90 -14.48
N THR A 224 9.06 9.61 -13.84
CA THR A 224 10.18 8.93 -14.54
C THR A 224 9.95 7.43 -14.68
N GLU A 225 9.43 6.71 -13.69
CA GLU A 225 9.12 5.27 -13.83
C GLU A 225 7.83 5.03 -14.63
N SER A 226 6.77 5.81 -14.44
CA SER A 226 5.53 5.64 -15.23
C SER A 226 5.69 6.08 -16.68
N GLU A 227 6.46 7.13 -16.99
CA GLU A 227 6.77 7.46 -18.40
C GLU A 227 7.65 6.40 -19.07
N ILE A 228 8.56 5.74 -18.35
CA ILE A 228 9.39 4.67 -18.93
C ILE A 228 8.55 3.40 -19.15
N ILE A 229 7.68 3.05 -18.21
CA ILE A 229 6.86 1.83 -18.29
C ILE A 229 5.70 2.00 -19.29
N GLU A 230 4.99 3.14 -19.33
CA GLU A 230 3.92 3.36 -20.33
C GLU A 230 4.50 3.50 -21.75
N LYS A 231 5.63 4.19 -21.94
CA LYS A 231 6.28 4.27 -23.28
C LYS A 231 6.81 2.90 -23.74
N GLU A 232 7.29 2.06 -22.83
CA GLU A 232 7.72 0.69 -23.17
C GLU A 232 6.52 -0.23 -23.45
N GLU A 233 5.44 -0.16 -22.67
CA GLU A 233 4.24 -0.96 -22.91
C GLU A 233 3.53 -0.58 -24.23
N ASP A 234 3.41 0.72 -24.55
CA ASP A 234 2.77 1.18 -25.78
C ASP A 234 3.62 0.86 -27.03
N GLU A 235 4.96 1.00 -26.96
CA GLU A 235 5.85 0.58 -28.06
C GLU A 235 5.84 -0.94 -28.29
N ILE A 236 5.66 -1.74 -27.24
CA ILE A 236 5.56 -3.20 -27.34
C ILE A 236 4.20 -3.58 -27.95
N ASN A 237 3.11 -2.91 -27.55
CA ASN A 237 1.76 -3.19 -28.03
C ASN A 237 1.59 -2.84 -29.52
N ASP A 238 2.13 -1.69 -29.96
CA ASP A 238 2.11 -1.28 -31.38
C ASP A 238 2.89 -2.26 -32.27
N LYS A 239 4.08 -2.69 -31.83
CA LYS A 239 4.89 -3.69 -32.55
C LYS A 239 4.19 -5.05 -32.59
N GLU A 240 3.49 -5.44 -31.53
CA GLU A 240 2.74 -6.70 -31.47
C GLU A 240 1.51 -6.68 -32.40
N ILE A 241 0.77 -5.57 -32.45
CA ILE A 241 -0.37 -5.38 -33.36
C ILE A 241 0.11 -5.40 -34.82
N GLU A 242 1.22 -4.73 -35.13
CA GLU A 242 1.79 -4.71 -36.49
C GLU A 242 2.29 -6.09 -36.94
N LEU A 243 2.95 -6.84 -36.05
CA LEU A 243 3.39 -8.21 -36.32
C LEU A 243 2.21 -9.15 -36.58
N LYS A 244 1.14 -9.06 -35.78
CA LYS A 244 -0.08 -9.86 -35.98
C LYS A 244 -0.80 -9.50 -37.28
N LYS A 245 -0.87 -8.22 -37.66
CA LYS A 245 -1.40 -7.78 -38.97
C LYS A 245 -0.59 -8.38 -40.14
N LYS A 246 0.75 -8.35 -40.07
CA LYS A 246 1.63 -8.98 -41.06
C LYS A 246 1.44 -10.49 -41.15
N GLU A 247 1.22 -11.17 -40.02
CA GLU A 247 0.96 -12.61 -39.98
C GLU A 247 -0.39 -12.97 -40.62
N ILE A 248 -1.44 -12.18 -40.38
CA ILE A 248 -2.75 -12.35 -41.02
C ILE A 248 -2.66 -12.12 -42.53
N GLU A 249 -1.89 -11.13 -42.99
CA GLU A 249 -1.67 -10.87 -44.43
C GLU A 249 -0.95 -12.04 -45.11
N LEU A 250 0.06 -12.63 -44.47
CA LEU A 250 0.74 -13.85 -44.94
C LEU A 250 -0.22 -15.04 -45.03
N LYS A 251 -1.09 -15.23 -44.03
CA LYS A 251 -2.13 -16.28 -44.04
C LYS A 251 -3.13 -16.09 -45.20
N LYS A 252 -3.54 -14.84 -45.50
CA LYS A 252 -4.38 -14.52 -46.67
C LYS A 252 -3.69 -14.88 -47.99
N LYS A 253 -2.42 -14.48 -48.18
CA LYS A 253 -1.65 -14.81 -49.40
C LYS A 253 -1.50 -16.33 -49.59
N LYS A 254 -1.31 -17.08 -48.49
CA LYS A 254 -1.23 -18.54 -48.53
C LYS A 254 -2.56 -19.19 -48.96
N LEU A 255 -3.69 -18.70 -48.47
CA LEU A 255 -5.02 -19.17 -48.89
C LEU A 255 -5.32 -18.85 -50.35
N GLU A 256 -4.88 -17.70 -50.85
CA GLU A 256 -5.05 -17.33 -52.26
C GLU A 256 -4.24 -18.24 -53.20
N LEU A 257 -3.04 -18.66 -52.78
CA LEU A 257 -2.25 -19.66 -53.49
C LEU A 257 -2.90 -21.05 -53.46
N GLU A 258 -3.51 -21.44 -52.33
CA GLU A 258 -4.22 -22.71 -52.19
C GLU A 258 -5.47 -22.78 -53.09
N GLU A 259 -6.19 -21.66 -53.23
CA GLU A 259 -7.33 -21.52 -54.16
C GLU A 259 -6.89 -21.64 -55.63
N LYS A 260 -5.80 -20.96 -56.02
CA LYS A 260 -5.24 -21.06 -57.38
C LYS A 260 -4.80 -22.49 -57.73
N LEU A 261 -4.18 -23.19 -56.78
CA LEU A 261 -3.81 -24.61 -56.92
C LEU A 261 -5.01 -25.54 -57.07
N MET A 262 -6.12 -25.24 -56.38
CA MET A 262 -7.37 -26.00 -56.51
C MET A 262 -8.01 -25.79 -57.89
N ASP A 263 -8.04 -24.55 -58.40
CA ASP A 263 -8.55 -24.26 -59.73
C ASP A 263 -7.70 -24.89 -60.85
N GLU A 264 -6.38 -24.96 -60.67
CA GLU A 264 -5.49 -25.68 -61.59
C GLU A 264 -5.70 -27.20 -61.56
N LYS A 265 -5.87 -27.79 -60.36
CA LYS A 265 -6.21 -29.21 -60.22
C LYS A 265 -7.54 -29.54 -60.88
N GLU A 266 -8.55 -28.69 -60.69
CA GLU A 266 -9.86 -28.84 -61.33
C GLU A 266 -9.75 -28.81 -62.86
N LYS A 267 -8.98 -27.85 -63.42
CA LYS A 267 -8.72 -27.76 -64.87
C LYS A 267 -7.95 -28.95 -65.41
N SER A 268 -6.91 -29.40 -64.70
CA SER A 268 -6.10 -30.56 -65.10
C SER A 268 -6.92 -31.86 -65.09
N LEU A 269 -7.84 -32.00 -64.14
CA LEU A 269 -8.72 -33.16 -64.04
C LEU A 269 -9.77 -33.16 -65.15
N LYS A 270 -10.43 -32.02 -65.43
CA LYS A 270 -11.33 -31.88 -66.59
C LYS A 270 -10.64 -32.24 -67.91
N PHE A 271 -9.37 -31.88 -68.06
CA PHE A 271 -8.57 -32.24 -69.24
C PHE A 271 -8.23 -33.74 -69.31
N LYS A 272 -7.94 -34.38 -68.16
CA LYS A 272 -7.73 -35.84 -68.10
C LYS A 272 -9.01 -36.62 -68.39
N GLU A 273 -10.15 -36.13 -67.91
CA GLU A 273 -11.47 -36.68 -68.19
C GLU A 273 -11.76 -36.64 -69.71
N GLU A 274 -11.47 -35.52 -70.36
CA GLU A 274 -11.63 -35.33 -71.81
C GLU A 274 -10.70 -36.24 -72.66
N ILE A 275 -9.47 -36.52 -72.19
CA ILE A 275 -8.54 -37.45 -72.84
C ILE A 275 -9.01 -38.90 -72.69
N ILE A 276 -9.48 -39.30 -71.49
CA ILE A 276 -9.90 -40.67 -71.21
C ILE A 276 -11.22 -41.01 -71.91
N ASP A 277 -12.14 -40.06 -72.02
CA ASP A 277 -13.37 -40.25 -72.81
C ASP A 277 -13.07 -40.49 -74.29
N ARG A 278 -11.99 -39.91 -74.83
CA ARG A 278 -11.48 -40.24 -76.18
C ARG A 278 -10.78 -41.61 -76.25
N GLU A 279 -10.10 -42.07 -75.20
CA GLU A 279 -9.45 -43.39 -75.18
C GLU A 279 -10.45 -44.56 -75.01
N VAL A 280 -11.59 -44.34 -74.36
CA VAL A 280 -12.67 -45.33 -74.21
C VAL A 280 -13.39 -45.62 -75.54
N GLU A 281 -13.29 -44.75 -76.54
CA GLU A 281 -13.78 -45.03 -77.89
C GLU A 281 -12.90 -46.04 -78.67
N ILE A 282 -11.67 -46.33 -78.21
CA ILE A 282 -10.63 -46.98 -79.05
C ILE A 282 -10.21 -48.39 -78.57
N THR A 283 -10.56 -48.84 -77.36
CA THR A 283 -10.05 -50.13 -76.82
C THR A 283 -11.03 -51.31 -76.95
N PRO A 284 -10.65 -52.44 -77.59
CA PRO A 284 -11.47 -53.65 -77.66
C PRO A 284 -11.43 -54.44 -76.36
N ASP A 285 -12.53 -55.16 -76.13
CA ASP A 285 -12.84 -55.99 -74.96
C ASP A 285 -11.69 -56.89 -74.49
N HIS A 286 -11.30 -56.74 -73.22
CA HIS A 286 -10.92 -57.87 -72.36
C HIS A 286 -11.27 -57.59 -70.88
N GLU A 287 -11.99 -58.55 -70.29
CA GLU A 287 -12.18 -58.87 -68.87
C GLU A 287 -13.17 -58.05 -67.97
N ASP A 288 -14.29 -58.74 -67.70
CA ASP A 288 -14.97 -59.01 -66.41
C ASP A 288 -15.46 -57.87 -65.51
N LEU A 289 -16.14 -56.87 -66.09
CA LEU A 289 -17.29 -56.25 -65.43
C LEU A 289 -18.33 -55.81 -66.47
N PRO A 290 -19.65 -55.94 -66.21
CA PRO A 290 -20.68 -55.45 -67.12
C PRO A 290 -20.45 -53.97 -67.43
N LYS A 291 -20.39 -53.58 -68.72
CA LYS A 291 -20.11 -52.19 -69.17
C LYS A 291 -20.97 -51.13 -68.48
N LYS A 292 -22.19 -51.49 -68.03
CA LYS A 292 -23.08 -50.61 -67.23
C LYS A 292 -22.58 -50.35 -65.81
N LEU A 293 -22.01 -51.35 -65.13
CA LEU A 293 -21.51 -51.23 -63.76
C LEU A 293 -20.22 -50.39 -63.70
N LYS A 294 -19.28 -50.59 -64.64
CA LYS A 294 -18.08 -49.73 -64.80
C LYS A 294 -18.44 -48.27 -65.08
N LYS A 295 -19.51 -48.00 -65.86
CA LYS A 295 -20.01 -46.63 -66.09
C LYS A 295 -20.65 -46.02 -64.85
N GLN A 296 -21.39 -46.81 -64.07
CA GLN A 296 -22.04 -46.33 -62.84
C GLN A 296 -21.01 -45.94 -61.78
N ILE A 297 -20.03 -46.81 -61.53
CA ILE A 297 -18.95 -46.56 -60.55
C ILE A 297 -18.17 -45.29 -60.91
N LYS A 298 -17.81 -45.10 -62.18
CA LYS A 298 -17.12 -43.88 -62.64
C LYS A 298 -17.96 -42.61 -62.42
N LYS A 299 -19.28 -42.69 -62.61
CA LYS A 299 -20.16 -41.55 -62.43
C LYS A 299 -20.30 -41.17 -60.96
N ASP A 300 -20.39 -42.17 -60.09
CA ASP A 300 -20.45 -41.99 -58.64
C ASP A 300 -19.10 -41.50 -58.07
N GLU A 301 -17.97 -41.97 -58.61
CA GLU A 301 -16.61 -41.48 -58.29
C GLU A 301 -16.44 -40.00 -58.67
N ASN A 302 -16.89 -39.59 -59.86
CA ASN A 302 -16.82 -38.19 -60.29
C ASN A 302 -17.74 -37.28 -59.45
N GLU A 303 -18.96 -37.72 -59.13
CA GLU A 303 -19.83 -36.98 -58.22
C GLU A 303 -19.25 -36.84 -56.81
N LEU A 304 -18.55 -37.86 -56.30
CA LEU A 304 -17.86 -37.81 -55.02
C LEU A 304 -16.70 -36.80 -55.06
N PHE A 305 -15.94 -36.78 -56.16
CA PHE A 305 -14.84 -35.83 -56.36
C PHE A 305 -15.33 -34.38 -56.48
N ASP A 306 -16.41 -34.13 -57.22
CA ASP A 306 -17.01 -32.79 -57.33
C ASP A 306 -17.47 -32.28 -55.96
N LYS A 307 -18.11 -33.14 -55.16
CA LYS A 307 -18.49 -32.82 -53.78
C LYS A 307 -17.28 -32.56 -52.88
N GLU A 308 -16.18 -33.28 -53.06
CA GLU A 308 -14.93 -33.06 -52.32
C GLU A 308 -14.29 -31.70 -52.65
N ILE A 309 -14.25 -31.34 -53.94
CA ILE A 309 -13.76 -30.03 -54.40
C ILE A 309 -14.66 -28.91 -53.85
N GLU A 310 -15.98 -29.08 -53.92
CA GLU A 310 -16.95 -28.10 -53.40
C GLU A 310 -16.81 -27.90 -51.88
N LEU A 311 -16.64 -28.98 -51.11
CA LEU A 311 -16.39 -28.90 -49.67
C LEU A 311 -15.07 -28.18 -49.35
N LYS A 312 -14.00 -28.44 -50.11
CA LYS A 312 -12.72 -27.73 -49.96
C LYS A 312 -12.87 -26.24 -50.28
N LYS A 313 -13.61 -25.86 -51.33
CA LYS A 313 -13.91 -24.45 -51.65
C LYS A 313 -14.68 -23.75 -50.53
N LYS A 314 -15.73 -24.39 -49.99
CA LYS A 314 -16.46 -23.87 -48.82
C LYS A 314 -15.57 -23.73 -47.59
N GLY A 315 -14.66 -24.69 -47.37
CA GLY A 315 -13.67 -24.62 -46.29
C GLY A 315 -12.71 -23.43 -46.42
N ILE A 316 -12.24 -23.12 -47.63
CA ILE A 316 -11.40 -21.94 -47.91
C ILE A 316 -12.21 -20.64 -47.69
N GLU A 317 -13.47 -20.60 -48.12
CA GLU A 317 -14.34 -19.43 -47.93
C GLU A 317 -14.59 -19.15 -46.43
N ILE A 318 -14.83 -20.18 -45.63
CA ILE A 318 -14.98 -20.05 -44.17
C ILE A 318 -13.68 -19.49 -43.55
N LYS A 319 -12.51 -19.99 -43.96
CA LYS A 319 -11.21 -19.48 -43.48
C LYS A 319 -11.00 -18.01 -43.86
N LYS A 320 -11.40 -17.59 -45.07
CA LYS A 320 -11.35 -16.18 -45.49
C LYS A 320 -12.24 -15.30 -44.61
N LYS A 321 -13.49 -15.70 -44.37
CA LYS A 321 -14.42 -14.95 -43.49
C LYS A 321 -13.89 -14.85 -42.05
N LYS A 322 -13.28 -15.92 -41.53
CA LYS A 322 -12.67 -15.90 -40.19
C LYS A 322 -11.52 -14.90 -40.08
N LEU A 323 -10.63 -14.85 -41.07
CA LEU A 323 -9.53 -13.86 -41.12
C LEU A 323 -10.03 -12.42 -41.34
N GLU A 324 -11.17 -12.24 -41.99
CA GLU A 324 -11.78 -10.91 -42.14
C GLU A 324 -12.35 -10.39 -40.83
N ILE A 325 -12.98 -11.25 -40.03
CA ILE A 325 -13.47 -10.92 -38.68
C ILE A 325 -12.29 -10.56 -37.77
N GLU A 326 -11.22 -11.37 -37.78
CA GLU A 326 -10.02 -11.13 -36.98
C GLU A 326 -9.33 -9.79 -37.31
N LEU A 327 -9.37 -9.36 -38.58
CA LEU A 327 -8.90 -8.02 -38.98
C LEU A 327 -9.78 -6.89 -38.42
N LYS A 328 -11.11 -7.05 -38.49
CA LYS A 328 -12.05 -6.06 -37.96
C LYS A 328 -11.95 -5.92 -36.44
N GLU A 329 -11.74 -7.02 -35.72
CA GLU A 329 -11.49 -6.99 -34.28
C GLU A 329 -10.21 -6.19 -33.94
N LYS A 330 -9.14 -6.37 -34.73
CA LYS A 330 -7.89 -5.62 -34.55
C LYS A 330 -8.00 -4.14 -34.89
N GLU A 331 -8.75 -3.78 -35.93
CA GLU A 331 -9.06 -2.37 -36.24
C GLU A 331 -9.85 -1.72 -35.10
N PHE A 332 -10.76 -2.46 -34.47
CA PHE A 332 -11.54 -1.96 -33.34
C PHE A 332 -10.68 -1.75 -32.08
N GLU A 333 -9.73 -2.65 -31.83
CA GLU A 333 -8.75 -2.55 -30.74
C GLU A 333 -7.87 -1.30 -30.89
N GLU A 334 -7.40 -1.01 -32.11
CA GLU A 334 -6.60 0.19 -32.43
C GLU A 334 -7.39 1.49 -32.22
N ILE A 335 -8.67 1.52 -32.61
CA ILE A 335 -9.54 2.67 -32.34
C ILE A 335 -9.73 2.89 -30.83
N SER A 336 -9.92 1.80 -30.07
CA SER A 336 -10.07 1.87 -28.62
C SER A 336 -8.83 2.42 -27.91
N ILE A 337 -7.64 2.07 -28.40
CA ILE A 337 -6.36 2.60 -27.89
C ILE A 337 -6.29 4.11 -28.14
N GLN A 338 -6.56 4.56 -29.37
CA GLN A 338 -6.55 5.98 -29.71
C GLN A 338 -7.56 6.83 -28.91
N GLU A 339 -8.73 6.29 -28.59
CA GLU A 339 -9.70 6.96 -27.72
C GLU A 339 -9.20 7.06 -26.27
N ARG A 340 -8.51 6.02 -25.79
CA ARG A 340 -7.90 6.01 -24.45
C ARG A 340 -6.79 7.03 -24.34
N GLU A 341 -5.90 7.13 -25.33
CA GLU A 341 -4.84 8.15 -25.40
C GLU A 341 -5.40 9.57 -25.35
N LYS A 342 -6.44 9.86 -26.15
CA LYS A 342 -7.11 11.18 -26.13
C LYS A 342 -7.68 11.50 -24.75
N THR A 343 -8.24 10.48 -24.09
CA THR A 343 -8.80 10.64 -22.74
C THR A 343 -7.72 10.90 -21.71
N LEU A 344 -6.58 10.19 -21.79
CA LEU A 344 -5.42 10.40 -20.91
C LEU A 344 -4.86 11.81 -21.07
N LYS A 345 -4.67 12.27 -22.31
CA LYS A 345 -4.19 13.63 -22.60
C LYS A 345 -5.10 14.72 -22.03
N ILE A 346 -6.41 14.50 -22.02
CA ILE A 346 -7.36 15.43 -21.38
C ILE A 346 -7.21 15.39 -19.85
N LYS A 347 -7.01 14.21 -19.26
CA LYS A 347 -6.79 14.07 -17.80
C LYS A 347 -5.51 14.76 -17.35
N GLU A 348 -4.41 14.62 -18.08
CA GLU A 348 -3.16 15.33 -17.81
C GLU A 348 -3.36 16.85 -17.79
N GLN A 349 -4.05 17.40 -18.79
CA GLN A 349 -4.35 18.84 -18.84
C GLN A 349 -5.24 19.30 -17.69
N LEU A 350 -6.14 18.45 -17.18
CA LEU A 350 -6.97 18.77 -16.02
C LEU A 350 -6.14 18.76 -14.73
N LEU A 351 -5.24 17.79 -14.57
CA LEU A 351 -4.31 17.71 -13.45
C LEU A 351 -3.39 18.94 -13.39
N GLU A 352 -2.83 19.35 -14.53
CA GLU A 352 -2.00 20.55 -14.62
C GLU A 352 -2.77 21.78 -14.13
N LYS A 353 -4.01 21.97 -14.60
CA LYS A 353 -4.86 23.09 -14.16
C LYS A 353 -5.29 23.01 -12.69
N GLU A 354 -5.50 21.82 -12.17
CA GLU A 354 -5.84 21.61 -10.76
C GLU A 354 -4.65 22.00 -9.86
N SER A 355 -3.43 21.67 -10.29
CA SER A 355 -2.20 22.07 -9.60
C SER A 355 -2.00 23.60 -9.60
N GLU A 356 -2.23 24.26 -10.74
CA GLU A 356 -2.18 25.73 -10.85
C GLU A 356 -3.21 26.40 -9.91
N LEU A 357 -4.43 25.88 -9.88
CA LEU A 357 -5.49 26.40 -9.01
C LEU A 357 -5.13 26.23 -7.52
N SER A 358 -4.60 25.08 -7.14
CA SER A 358 -4.15 24.82 -5.77
C SER A 358 -3.06 25.81 -5.33
N HIS A 359 -2.09 26.07 -6.20
CA HIS A 359 -1.03 27.03 -5.95
C HIS A 359 -1.58 28.46 -5.73
N VAL A 360 -2.51 28.88 -6.59
CA VAL A 360 -3.17 30.20 -6.45
C VAL A 360 -3.97 30.29 -5.15
N GLU A 361 -4.64 29.21 -4.73
CA GLU A 361 -5.41 29.19 -3.49
C GLU A 361 -4.52 29.34 -2.25
N LEU A 362 -3.37 28.64 -2.23
CA LEU A 362 -2.38 28.76 -1.17
C LEU A 362 -1.80 30.18 -1.07
N GLU A 363 -1.45 30.79 -2.21
CA GLU A 363 -0.94 32.17 -2.23
C GLU A 363 -1.97 33.16 -1.65
N LEU A 364 -3.26 32.92 -1.94
CA LEU A 364 -4.37 33.75 -1.45
C LEU A 364 -4.60 33.56 0.05
N GLN A 365 -4.47 32.33 0.57
CA GLN A 365 -4.53 32.05 2.01
C GLN A 365 -3.35 32.70 2.74
N GLN A 366 -2.15 32.64 2.18
CA GLN A 366 -0.95 33.25 2.76
C GLN A 366 -1.10 34.78 2.86
N LYS A 367 -1.59 35.44 1.80
CA LYS A 367 -1.90 36.88 1.84
C LYS A 367 -2.92 37.24 2.93
N LYS A 368 -3.94 36.40 3.15
CA LYS A 368 -4.93 36.62 4.23
C LYS A 368 -4.30 36.49 5.62
N ILE A 369 -3.36 35.57 5.81
CA ILE A 369 -2.63 35.41 7.07
C ILE A 369 -1.75 36.63 7.33
N GLU A 370 -0.96 37.06 6.34
CA GLU A 370 -0.10 38.24 6.45
C GLU A 370 -0.90 39.52 6.79
N GLU A 371 -2.07 39.72 6.17
CA GLU A 371 -2.94 40.85 6.51
C GLU A 371 -3.45 40.79 7.95
N LYS A 372 -3.80 39.59 8.45
CA LYS A 372 -4.25 39.40 9.84
C LYS A 372 -3.12 39.66 10.83
N GLU A 373 -1.92 39.15 10.56
CA GLU A 373 -0.75 39.41 11.40
C GLU A 373 -0.40 40.89 11.45
N LYS A 374 -0.45 41.58 10.31
CA LYS A 374 -0.18 43.02 10.25
C LYS A 374 -1.20 43.81 11.09
N LYS A 375 -2.47 43.41 11.09
CA LYS A 375 -3.50 44.00 11.95
C LYS A 375 -3.23 43.72 13.44
N LEU A 376 -2.90 42.48 13.79
CA LEU A 376 -2.56 42.09 15.17
C LEU A 376 -1.37 42.88 15.71
N ARG A 377 -0.27 42.96 14.96
CA ARG A 377 0.90 43.76 15.37
C ARG A 377 0.54 45.22 15.58
N LYS A 378 -0.32 45.79 14.71
CA LYS A 378 -0.77 47.17 14.88
C LYS A 378 -1.56 47.36 16.18
N THR A 379 -2.48 46.44 16.48
CA THR A 379 -3.26 46.50 17.73
C THR A 379 -2.40 46.29 18.98
N GLU A 380 -1.38 45.43 18.92
CA GLU A 380 -0.45 45.20 20.03
C GLU A 380 0.43 46.43 20.29
N VAL A 381 0.88 47.12 19.24
CA VAL A 381 1.62 48.38 19.37
C VAL A 381 0.74 49.47 19.99
N GLU A 382 -0.50 49.62 19.52
CA GLU A 382 -1.47 50.56 20.10
C GLU A 382 -1.70 50.26 21.59
N HIS A 383 -1.85 48.98 21.95
CA HIS A 383 -2.03 48.56 23.35
C HIS A 383 -0.79 48.82 24.21
N ALA A 384 0.41 48.54 23.69
CA ALA A 384 1.65 48.82 24.40
C ALA A 384 1.83 50.32 24.64
N GLU A 385 1.52 51.17 23.66
CA GLU A 385 1.55 52.63 23.80
C GLU A 385 0.58 53.15 24.87
N GLU A 386 -0.61 52.54 25.00
CA GLU A 386 -1.56 52.86 26.08
C GLU A 386 -0.98 52.52 27.46
N ILE A 387 -0.41 51.32 27.60
CA ILE A 387 0.25 50.89 28.85
C ILE A 387 1.40 51.82 29.22
N PHE A 388 2.24 52.21 28.24
CA PHE A 388 3.33 53.15 28.51
C PHE A 388 2.82 54.51 28.99
N LYS A 389 1.75 55.04 28.39
CA LYS A 389 1.14 56.31 28.84
C LYS A 389 0.56 56.22 30.24
N GLU A 390 -0.05 55.10 30.61
CA GLU A 390 -0.57 54.89 31.97
C GLU A 390 0.56 54.79 33.00
N LEU A 391 1.66 54.12 32.65
CA LEU A 391 2.85 54.02 33.50
C LEU A 391 3.55 55.37 33.68
N GLU A 392 3.65 56.18 32.62
CA GLU A 392 4.21 57.54 32.69
C GLU A 392 3.39 58.43 33.63
N LYS A 393 2.06 58.46 33.49
CA LYS A 393 1.18 59.19 34.41
C LYS A 393 1.33 58.73 35.86
N SER A 394 1.38 57.42 36.08
CA SER A 394 1.53 56.84 37.42
C SER A 394 2.89 57.19 38.07
N GLN A 395 3.93 57.42 37.26
CA GLN A 395 5.23 57.87 37.75
C GLN A 395 5.26 59.37 38.05
N GLU A 396 4.58 60.19 37.23
CA GLU A 396 4.42 61.62 37.46
C GLU A 396 3.66 61.87 38.79
N GLU A 397 2.56 61.16 39.02
CA GLU A 397 1.76 61.24 40.26
C GLU A 397 2.58 60.84 41.50
N LYS A 398 3.43 59.81 41.41
CA LYS A 398 4.33 59.39 42.51
C LYS A 398 5.45 60.40 42.79
N GLN A 399 5.92 61.12 41.77
CA GLN A 399 6.91 62.17 41.96
C GLN A 399 6.30 63.43 42.58
N GLU A 400 5.03 63.72 42.30
CA GLU A 400 4.29 64.80 42.96
C GLU A 400 4.00 64.48 44.43
N SER A 401 3.58 63.26 44.76
CA SER A 401 3.33 62.86 46.16
C SER A 401 4.59 62.90 47.03
N ASN A 402 5.74 62.49 46.49
CA ASN A 402 7.02 62.54 47.23
C ASN A 402 7.49 63.99 47.49
N LYS A 403 7.18 64.94 46.59
CA LYS A 403 7.48 66.37 46.81
C LYS A 403 6.57 67.00 47.88
N GLU A 404 5.37 66.50 48.08
CA GLU A 404 4.48 66.95 49.15
C GLU A 404 4.90 66.39 50.53
N GLU A 405 5.37 65.14 50.60
CA GLU A 405 5.90 64.56 51.85
C GLU A 405 7.20 65.25 52.32
N ASP A 406 8.13 65.57 51.42
CA ASP A 406 9.36 66.29 51.76
C ASP A 406 9.09 67.73 52.25
N ASN A 407 8.04 68.38 51.73
CA ASN A 407 7.63 69.71 52.18
C ASN A 407 6.94 69.70 53.56
N ASN A 408 6.29 68.61 53.94
CA ASN A 408 5.68 68.47 55.28
C ASN A 408 6.72 68.13 56.35
N ASN A 409 7.72 67.29 56.04
CA ASN A 409 8.81 66.97 56.98
C ASN A 409 9.69 68.19 57.31
N HIS A 410 9.79 69.17 56.42
CA HIS A 410 10.50 70.43 56.70
C HIS A 410 9.76 71.40 57.64
N LYS A 411 8.44 71.23 57.83
CA LYS A 411 7.65 72.06 58.77
C LYS A 411 7.72 71.59 60.23
N GLU A 412 7.90 70.29 60.47
CA GLU A 412 7.95 69.74 61.84
C GLU A 412 9.31 69.94 62.56
N LEU A 413 10.35 70.39 61.85
CA LEU A 413 11.68 70.68 62.43
C LEU A 413 11.84 72.11 62.96
N HIS A 414 10.78 72.94 62.94
CA HIS A 414 10.82 74.34 63.37
C HIS A 414 9.81 74.73 64.47
N GLU A 415 9.15 73.76 65.11
CA GLU A 415 8.52 73.92 66.43
C GLU A 415 9.41 73.32 67.52
#